data_AF-A0A974UVL8-F1
#
_entry.id   AF-A0A974UVL8-F1
#
_cell.length_a   1.000
_cell.length_b   1.000
_cell.length_c   1.000
_cell.angle_alpha   90.00
_cell.angle_beta   90.00
_cell.angle_gamma   90.00
#
_symmetry.space_group_name_H-M   'P 1'
#
loop_
_entity.id
_entity.type
_entity.pdbx_description
1 polymer ?
#
loop_
_entity_poly.entity_id
_entity_poly.type
_entity_poly.pdbx_seq_one_letter_code
_entity_poly.pdbx_strand_id
1 'polypeptide(L)'
;MTSEQEGDLGHLLREHRTARKLSVRGAARRAGFSEGRWRQLESGFERRHGTKIPVNPKPITVVQAADAVGLDAEVALKAAGISGTIPNIQRANEIRATIDALTYLSKQPESIASHQNIRDVINTARTVIERTPENHKTSPLIRQLESQLSSVRTKFAIGQSAHETDVHFREAAAEGSAFLNLAAHGSGKASAAPAAAAGQGTAGGPDESLDLRGRLRGLDLDALKRLRDMVDGAIFVAEHPNVDEEIAAAAVAFAEAEVRYFQVTEPEEAAHAVYEEMRQNPSNFSPKEAEDVLKKWNIAKDERREAERALMGARTMYNVLRQRRQKADLYLGKEDARAEHREAPER
;
A
#
# COMPACT_ATOMS: atom_id res chain seq x y z
N MET A 1 43.42 -38.77 -12.18
CA MET A 1 43.72 -37.33 -12.05
C MET A 1 42.48 -36.71 -11.46
N THR A 2 42.55 -36.37 -10.18
CA THR A 2 41.41 -36.07 -9.30
C THR A 2 40.85 -34.68 -9.55
N SER A 3 39.54 -34.62 -9.71
CA SER A 3 38.69 -33.42 -9.85
C SER A 3 38.62 -32.59 -8.55
N GLU A 4 39.76 -32.37 -7.88
CA GLU A 4 39.81 -32.01 -6.45
C GLU A 4 39.76 -30.50 -6.14
N GLN A 5 39.71 -29.61 -7.14
CA GLN A 5 39.72 -28.16 -6.90
C GLN A 5 38.53 -27.39 -7.49
N GLU A 6 37.64 -28.05 -8.22
CA GLU A 6 36.31 -27.49 -8.53
C GLU A 6 35.30 -28.11 -7.56
N GLY A 7 34.64 -27.32 -6.71
CA GLY A 7 33.35 -27.76 -6.15
C GLY A 7 33.17 -27.88 -4.64
N ASP A 8 33.83 -27.10 -3.76
CA ASP A 8 33.47 -27.11 -2.32
C ASP A 8 32.78 -25.83 -1.85
N LEU A 9 31.69 -25.46 -2.55
CA LEU A 9 30.74 -24.45 -2.06
C LEU A 9 30.35 -24.71 -0.60
N GLY A 10 30.19 -25.98 -0.22
CA GLY A 10 29.75 -26.37 1.12
C GLY A 10 30.72 -25.96 2.22
N HIS A 11 32.02 -26.18 2.01
CA HIS A 11 33.07 -25.74 2.92
C HIS A 11 33.14 -24.21 3.03
N LEU A 12 33.10 -23.49 1.90
CA LEU A 12 33.12 -22.01 1.92
C LEU A 12 31.94 -21.43 2.69
N LEU A 13 30.73 -21.94 2.46
CA LEU A 13 29.54 -21.51 3.19
C LEU A 13 29.68 -21.79 4.70
N ARG A 14 30.19 -22.97 5.07
CA ARG A 14 30.40 -23.34 6.48
C ARG A 14 31.44 -22.45 7.15
N GLU A 15 32.54 -22.16 6.47
CA GLU A 15 33.63 -21.32 6.96
C GLU A 15 33.12 -19.91 7.24
N HIS A 16 32.51 -19.26 6.25
CA HIS A 16 31.97 -17.89 6.39
C HIS A 16 30.85 -17.83 7.44
N ARG A 17 29.97 -18.84 7.51
CA ARG A 17 28.95 -18.93 8.55
C ARG A 17 29.58 -18.97 9.95
N THR A 18 30.60 -19.80 10.12
CA THR A 18 31.28 -20.01 11.42
C THR A 18 32.07 -18.76 11.84
N ALA A 19 32.77 -18.11 10.90
CA ALA A 19 33.45 -16.83 11.14
C ALA A 19 32.48 -15.74 11.64
N ARG A 20 31.24 -15.75 11.15
CA ARG A 20 30.17 -14.84 11.56
C ARG A 20 29.38 -15.29 12.80
N LYS A 21 29.77 -16.40 13.43
CA LYS A 21 29.08 -16.99 14.59
C LYS A 21 27.58 -17.23 14.33
N LEU A 22 27.20 -17.54 13.09
CA LEU A 22 25.82 -17.85 12.73
C LEU A 22 25.55 -19.34 12.97
N SER A 23 24.43 -19.63 13.64
CA SER A 23 23.90 -20.99 13.66
C SER A 23 23.39 -21.38 12.27
N VAL A 24 23.34 -22.69 11.98
CA VAL A 24 22.78 -23.21 10.72
C VAL A 24 21.36 -22.68 10.49
N ARG A 25 20.53 -22.69 11.55
CA ARG A 25 19.17 -22.15 11.52
C ARG A 25 19.14 -20.64 11.25
N GLY A 26 20.07 -19.88 11.84
CA GLY A 26 20.18 -18.44 11.62
C GLY A 26 20.56 -18.11 10.18
N ALA A 27 21.52 -18.83 9.61
CA ALA A 27 21.93 -18.66 8.22
C ALA A 27 20.81 -19.07 7.24
N ALA A 28 20.14 -20.19 7.49
CA ALA A 28 18.98 -20.65 6.70
C ALA A 28 17.85 -19.60 6.70
N ARG A 29 17.51 -19.04 7.88
CA ARG A 29 16.50 -18.00 8.01
C ARG A 29 16.87 -16.74 7.22
N ARG A 30 18.13 -16.28 7.31
CA ARG A 30 18.62 -15.12 6.55
C ARG A 30 18.56 -15.34 5.05
N ALA A 31 18.85 -16.55 4.58
CA ALA A 31 18.79 -16.89 3.16
C ALA A 31 17.36 -17.16 2.64
N GLY A 32 16.36 -17.24 3.52
CA GLY A 32 14.99 -17.60 3.16
C GLY A 32 14.81 -19.10 2.82
N PHE A 33 15.59 -19.98 3.45
CA PHE A 33 15.55 -21.43 3.23
C PHE A 33 15.12 -22.22 4.47
N SER A 34 14.73 -23.48 4.26
CA SER A 34 14.65 -24.45 5.36
C SER A 34 16.04 -24.81 5.88
N GLU A 35 16.14 -25.15 7.17
CA GLU A 35 17.39 -25.60 7.79
C GLU A 35 17.96 -26.84 7.07
N GLY A 36 17.07 -27.75 6.64
CA GLY A 36 17.46 -28.92 5.86
C GLY A 36 18.11 -28.58 4.53
N ARG A 37 17.58 -27.59 3.80
CA ARG A 37 18.17 -27.12 2.54
C ARG A 37 19.54 -26.49 2.75
N TRP A 38 19.73 -25.73 3.83
CA TRP A 38 21.04 -25.20 4.20
C TRP A 38 22.06 -26.31 4.45
N ARG A 39 21.67 -27.35 5.21
CA ARG A 39 22.54 -28.51 5.49
C ARG A 39 22.95 -29.22 4.20
N GLN A 40 22.03 -29.39 3.25
CA GLN A 40 22.30 -29.97 1.94
C GLN A 40 23.36 -29.16 1.16
N LEU A 41 23.29 -27.82 1.21
CA LEU A 41 24.29 -26.95 0.58
C LEU A 41 25.66 -27.11 1.24
N GLU A 42 25.73 -27.11 2.58
CA GLU A 42 26.99 -27.30 3.30
C GLU A 42 27.58 -28.71 3.15
N SER A 43 26.75 -29.73 2.94
CA SER A 43 27.22 -31.10 2.78
C SER A 43 27.51 -31.48 1.33
N GLY A 44 27.01 -30.71 0.36
CA GLY A 44 27.09 -31.03 -1.07
C GLY A 44 26.22 -32.22 -1.51
N PHE A 45 25.43 -32.81 -0.59
CA PHE A 45 24.56 -33.96 -0.87
C PHE A 45 23.21 -33.88 -0.15
N GLU A 46 22.16 -34.38 -0.78
CA GLU A 46 20.89 -34.69 -0.14
C GLU A 46 20.75 -36.19 0.11
N ARG A 47 20.03 -36.57 1.17
CA ARG A 47 19.72 -37.98 1.45
C ARG A 47 18.31 -38.27 0.96
N ARG A 48 18.17 -39.22 0.03
CA ARG A 48 16.87 -39.68 -0.47
C ARG A 48 16.86 -41.21 -0.42
N HIS A 49 15.93 -41.78 0.35
CA HIS A 49 15.83 -43.23 0.59
C HIS A 49 17.16 -43.89 1.03
N GLY A 50 17.91 -43.23 1.92
CA GLY A 50 19.20 -43.73 2.41
C GLY A 50 20.39 -43.49 1.49
N THR A 51 20.16 -43.14 0.23
CA THR A 51 21.21 -42.84 -0.75
C THR A 51 21.62 -41.36 -0.69
N LYS A 52 22.93 -41.09 -0.78
CA LYS A 52 23.47 -39.73 -0.94
C LYS A 52 23.43 -39.34 -2.41
N ILE A 53 22.75 -38.25 -2.73
CA ILE A 53 22.64 -37.68 -4.07
C ILE A 53 23.34 -36.32 -4.07
N PRO A 54 24.27 -36.02 -5.00
CA PRO A 54 24.89 -34.70 -5.10
C PRO A 54 23.86 -33.59 -5.30
N VAL A 55 24.03 -32.49 -4.57
CA VAL A 55 23.14 -31.31 -4.70
C VAL A 55 23.58 -30.49 -5.90
N ASN A 56 22.67 -30.24 -6.83
CA ASN A 56 22.87 -29.29 -7.92
C ASN A 56 22.05 -28.02 -7.63
N PRO A 57 22.61 -27.03 -6.90
CA PRO A 57 21.86 -25.84 -6.50
C PRO A 57 21.62 -24.92 -7.71
N LYS A 58 20.45 -24.27 -7.74
CA LYS A 58 20.20 -23.22 -8.74
C LYS A 58 21.13 -22.01 -8.45
N PRO A 59 21.53 -21.23 -9.47
CA PRO A 59 22.38 -20.05 -9.27
C PRO A 59 21.85 -19.09 -8.20
N ILE A 60 20.54 -18.81 -8.22
CA ILE A 60 19.88 -17.95 -7.23
C ILE A 60 19.99 -18.48 -5.80
N THR A 61 19.97 -19.81 -5.63
CA THR A 61 20.13 -20.44 -4.31
C THR A 61 21.55 -20.26 -3.77
N VAL A 62 22.55 -20.37 -4.65
CA VAL A 62 23.96 -20.15 -4.29
C VAL A 62 24.19 -18.70 -3.86
N VAL A 63 23.62 -17.75 -4.61
CA VAL A 63 23.73 -16.31 -4.33
C VAL A 63 23.07 -15.95 -2.99
N GLN A 64 21.87 -16.45 -2.73
CA GLN A 64 21.17 -16.25 -1.45
C GLN A 64 21.94 -16.85 -0.27
N ALA A 65 22.54 -18.03 -0.46
CA ALA A 65 23.37 -18.65 0.57
C ALA A 65 24.64 -17.82 0.84
N ALA A 66 25.30 -17.36 -0.22
CA ALA A 66 26.48 -16.53 -0.16
C ALA A 66 26.20 -15.21 0.57
N ASP A 67 25.12 -14.51 0.20
CA ASP A 67 24.70 -13.25 0.82
C ASP A 67 24.41 -13.42 2.33
N ALA A 68 23.70 -14.48 2.71
CA ALA A 68 23.38 -14.76 4.12
C ALA A 68 24.62 -14.90 5.02
N VAL A 69 25.76 -15.33 4.46
CA VAL A 69 27.05 -15.45 5.15
C VAL A 69 28.08 -14.42 4.69
N GLY A 70 27.70 -13.50 3.80
CA GLY A 70 28.56 -12.50 3.16
C GLY A 70 29.82 -13.08 2.55
N LEU A 71 29.65 -14.21 1.88
CA LEU A 71 30.59 -14.71 0.89
C LEU A 71 30.32 -13.98 -0.43
N ASP A 72 31.39 -13.65 -1.16
CA ASP A 72 31.25 -13.06 -2.49
C ASP A 72 30.48 -14.01 -3.42
N ALA A 73 29.50 -13.45 -4.15
CA ALA A 73 28.59 -14.26 -4.96
C ALA A 73 29.31 -14.92 -6.14
N GLU A 74 30.30 -14.26 -6.76
CA GLU A 74 31.06 -14.82 -7.88
C GLU A 74 31.91 -16.00 -7.42
N VAL A 75 32.57 -15.84 -6.26
CA VAL A 75 33.34 -16.91 -5.62
C VAL A 75 32.43 -18.11 -5.31
N ALA A 76 31.25 -17.87 -4.76
CA ALA A 76 30.29 -18.94 -4.44
C ALA A 76 29.80 -19.65 -5.70
N LEU A 77 29.46 -18.92 -6.77
CA LEU A 77 29.00 -19.51 -8.04
C LEU A 77 30.09 -20.33 -8.71
N LYS A 78 31.31 -19.82 -8.73
CA LYS A 78 32.48 -20.56 -9.23
C LYS A 78 32.71 -21.84 -8.42
N ALA A 79 32.64 -21.75 -7.09
CA ALA A 79 32.74 -22.91 -6.20
C ALA A 79 31.59 -23.90 -6.34
N ALA A 80 30.45 -23.48 -6.91
CA ALA A 80 29.32 -24.35 -7.23
C ALA A 80 29.43 -24.99 -8.63
N GLY A 81 30.48 -24.70 -9.40
CA GLY A 81 30.61 -25.12 -10.80
C GLY A 81 29.63 -24.41 -11.74
N ILE A 82 29.02 -23.30 -11.31
CA ILE A 82 28.04 -22.56 -12.09
C ILE A 82 28.77 -21.50 -12.91
N SER A 83 29.11 -21.87 -14.14
CA SER A 83 29.72 -20.99 -15.14
C SER A 83 28.62 -20.21 -15.86
N GLY A 84 28.21 -19.06 -15.31
CA GLY A 84 27.18 -18.21 -15.91
C GLY A 84 27.46 -16.74 -15.67
N THR A 85 27.29 -15.92 -16.71
CA THR A 85 27.55 -14.49 -16.65
C THR A 85 26.70 -13.85 -15.54
N ILE A 86 27.38 -13.18 -14.61
CA ILE A 86 26.87 -12.42 -13.47
C ILE A 86 25.78 -11.36 -13.78
N PRO A 87 25.60 -10.80 -15.00
CA PRO A 87 24.60 -9.76 -15.26
C PRO A 87 23.18 -10.12 -14.84
N ASN A 88 22.79 -11.40 -14.89
CA ASN A 88 21.43 -11.79 -14.48
C ASN A 88 21.27 -11.89 -12.95
N ILE A 89 22.37 -12.11 -12.23
CA ILE A 89 22.40 -12.28 -10.77
C ILE A 89 22.48 -10.92 -10.08
N GLN A 90 23.36 -10.04 -10.56
CA GLN A 90 23.46 -8.68 -10.06
C GLN A 90 22.14 -7.95 -10.24
N ARG A 91 21.50 -8.14 -11.41
CA ARG A 91 20.14 -7.66 -11.69
C ARG A 91 19.08 -8.29 -10.78
N ALA A 92 19.14 -9.60 -10.52
CA ALA A 92 18.21 -10.25 -9.60
C ALA A 92 18.36 -9.72 -8.16
N ASN A 93 19.59 -9.41 -7.75
CA ASN A 93 19.88 -8.80 -6.45
C ASN A 93 19.40 -7.34 -6.39
N GLU A 94 19.60 -6.56 -7.45
CA GLU A 94 19.03 -5.21 -7.57
C GLU A 94 17.50 -5.24 -7.48
N ILE A 95 16.85 -6.16 -8.20
CA ILE A 95 15.39 -6.36 -8.13
C ILE A 95 14.97 -6.70 -6.71
N ARG A 96 15.66 -7.64 -6.05
CA ARG A 96 15.30 -8.07 -4.68
C ARG A 96 15.55 -6.98 -3.64
N ALA A 97 16.69 -6.30 -3.69
CA ALA A 97 16.98 -5.15 -2.82
C ALA A 97 15.92 -4.05 -2.99
N THR A 98 15.47 -3.83 -4.23
CA THR A 98 14.38 -2.88 -4.51
C THR A 98 13.05 -3.35 -3.94
N ILE A 99 12.71 -4.65 -4.06
CA ILE A 99 11.52 -5.23 -3.45
C ILE A 99 11.57 -5.10 -1.93
N ASP A 100 12.70 -5.38 -1.30
CA ASP A 100 12.87 -5.28 0.15
C ASP A 100 12.74 -3.83 0.62
N ALA A 101 13.33 -2.88 -0.11
CA ALA A 101 13.16 -1.45 0.15
C ALA A 101 11.70 -1.00 0.02
N LEU A 102 11.00 -1.42 -1.04
CA LEU A 102 9.57 -1.12 -1.23
C LEU A 102 8.71 -1.76 -0.14
N THR A 103 9.03 -2.99 0.27
CA THR A 103 8.33 -3.70 1.35
C THR A 103 8.56 -3.05 2.71
N TYR A 104 9.78 -2.57 2.95
CA TYR A 104 10.09 -1.83 4.18
C TYR A 104 9.34 -0.49 4.23
N LEU A 105 9.36 0.26 3.12
CA LEU A 105 8.63 1.53 3.01
C LEU A 105 7.12 1.34 3.13
N SER A 106 6.56 0.25 2.58
CA SER A 106 5.13 -0.02 2.69
C SER A 106 4.66 -0.35 4.10
N LYS A 107 5.57 -0.75 4.99
CA LYS A 107 5.34 -1.07 6.42
C LYS A 107 5.61 0.10 7.36
N GLN A 108 6.20 1.20 6.88
CA GLN A 108 6.55 2.36 7.71
C GLN A 108 5.80 3.61 7.22
N PRO A 109 4.48 3.70 7.45
CA PRO A 109 3.65 4.80 6.96
C PRO A 109 4.08 6.16 7.52
N GLU A 110 4.71 6.20 8.70
CA GLU A 110 5.13 7.44 9.35
C GLU A 110 6.51 7.94 8.89
N SER A 111 7.36 7.06 8.33
CA SER A 111 8.65 7.49 7.73
C SER A 111 8.50 8.11 6.33
N ILE A 112 7.26 8.09 5.79
CA ILE A 112 6.91 8.69 4.50
C ILE A 112 7.16 10.21 4.46
N ALA A 113 7.29 10.85 5.63
CA ALA A 113 7.64 12.26 5.77
C ALA A 113 8.96 12.65 5.07
N SER A 114 9.90 11.73 4.84
CA SER A 114 11.03 11.99 3.94
C SER A 114 10.67 11.62 2.49
N HIS A 115 9.86 12.48 1.85
CA HIS A 115 9.35 12.30 0.48
C HIS A 115 10.46 12.00 -0.56
N GLN A 116 11.70 12.40 -0.29
CA GLN A 116 12.84 12.21 -1.19
C GLN A 116 13.24 10.73 -1.32
N ASN A 117 13.37 10.02 -0.19
CA ASN A 117 13.82 8.62 -0.18
C ASN A 117 12.83 7.69 -0.90
N ILE A 118 11.53 7.98 -0.79
CA ILE A 118 10.49 7.17 -1.46
C ILE A 118 10.50 7.41 -2.98
N ARG A 119 10.64 8.66 -3.43
CA ARG A 119 10.78 8.95 -4.87
C ARG A 119 12.00 8.25 -5.46
N ASP A 120 13.13 8.27 -4.75
CA ASP A 120 14.36 7.64 -5.22
C ASP A 120 14.20 6.12 -5.37
N VAL A 121 13.53 5.46 -4.41
CA VAL A 121 13.23 4.02 -4.48
C VAL A 121 12.24 3.70 -5.60
N ILE A 122 11.18 4.52 -5.78
CA ILE A 122 10.22 4.36 -6.88
C ILE A 122 10.90 4.52 -8.24
N ASN A 123 11.79 5.51 -8.40
CA ASN A 123 12.53 5.77 -9.63
C ASN A 123 13.55 4.67 -9.91
N THR A 124 14.22 4.16 -8.88
CA THR A 124 15.12 3.00 -8.98
C THR A 124 14.36 1.77 -9.45
N ALA A 125 13.21 1.46 -8.84
CA ALA A 125 12.35 0.35 -9.24
C ALA A 125 11.88 0.45 -10.69
N ARG A 126 11.42 1.64 -11.11
CA ARG A 126 11.04 1.91 -12.50
C ARG A 126 12.21 1.66 -13.45
N THR A 127 13.38 2.19 -13.14
CA THR A 127 14.60 2.02 -13.97
C THR A 127 14.99 0.55 -14.11
N VAL A 128 14.88 -0.23 -13.03
CA VAL A 128 15.17 -1.68 -13.03
C VAL A 128 14.19 -2.41 -13.95
N ILE A 129 12.90 -2.09 -13.89
CA ILE A 129 11.85 -2.68 -14.76
C ILE A 129 12.10 -2.29 -16.23
N GLU A 130 12.32 -1.00 -16.51
CA GLU A 130 12.51 -0.48 -17.88
C GLU A 130 13.73 -1.09 -18.58
N ARG A 131 14.82 -1.28 -17.85
CA ARG A 131 16.03 -1.92 -18.40
C ARG A 131 15.84 -3.42 -18.62
N THR A 132 14.76 -4.04 -18.14
CA THR A 132 14.60 -5.51 -18.14
C THR A 132 14.22 -5.97 -19.54
N PRO A 133 14.99 -6.91 -20.14
CA PRO A 133 14.68 -7.42 -21.47
C PRO A 133 13.26 -7.97 -21.54
N GLU A 134 12.59 -7.80 -22.68
CA GLU A 134 11.17 -8.19 -22.86
C GLU A 134 10.88 -9.65 -22.49
N ASN A 135 11.80 -10.56 -22.83
CA ASN A 135 11.69 -11.99 -22.50
C ASN A 135 11.76 -12.29 -20.98
N HIS A 136 12.15 -11.31 -20.16
CA HIS A 136 12.21 -11.42 -18.70
C HIS A 136 11.15 -10.62 -17.96
N LYS A 137 10.37 -9.75 -18.64
CA LYS A 137 9.30 -8.96 -17.98
C LYS A 137 8.18 -9.82 -17.41
N THR A 138 7.95 -11.01 -17.97
CA THR A 138 6.97 -11.96 -17.45
C THR A 138 7.47 -12.77 -16.25
N SER A 139 8.72 -12.58 -15.82
CA SER A 139 9.29 -13.27 -14.65
C SER A 139 8.49 -12.97 -13.38
N PRO A 140 8.26 -13.97 -12.49
CA PRO A 140 7.57 -13.77 -11.21
C PRO A 140 8.17 -12.64 -10.36
N LEU A 141 9.50 -12.46 -10.39
CA LEU A 141 10.18 -11.40 -9.64
C LEU A 141 9.86 -9.99 -10.18
N ILE A 142 9.74 -9.83 -11.50
CA ILE A 142 9.38 -8.54 -12.10
C ILE A 142 7.92 -8.22 -11.81
N ARG A 143 7.02 -9.20 -11.93
CA ARG A 143 5.61 -9.02 -11.54
C ARG A 143 5.45 -8.66 -10.06
N GLN A 144 6.23 -9.28 -9.18
CA GLN A 144 6.25 -8.95 -7.76
C GLN A 144 6.74 -7.52 -7.54
N LEU A 145 7.81 -7.10 -8.22
CA LEU A 145 8.33 -5.73 -8.16
C LEU A 145 7.30 -4.71 -8.67
N GLU A 146 6.62 -4.98 -9.78
CA GLU A 146 5.54 -4.13 -10.33
C GLU A 146 4.36 -4.01 -9.37
N SER A 147 3.94 -5.12 -8.75
CA SER A 147 2.87 -5.14 -7.75
C SER A 147 3.24 -4.31 -6.52
N GLN A 148 4.45 -4.48 -5.98
CA GLN A 148 4.94 -3.71 -4.84
C GLN A 148 5.09 -2.21 -5.18
N LEU A 149 5.60 -1.91 -6.38
CA LEU A 149 5.74 -0.53 -6.86
C LEU A 149 4.37 0.15 -7.00
N SER A 150 3.37 -0.57 -7.51
CA SER A 150 1.99 -0.07 -7.60
C SER A 150 1.42 0.22 -6.20
N SER A 151 1.57 -0.72 -5.25
CA SER A 151 1.12 -0.54 -3.87
C SER A 151 1.77 0.67 -3.19
N VAL A 152 3.09 0.81 -3.31
CA VAL A 152 3.85 1.94 -2.73
C VAL A 152 3.46 3.27 -3.39
N ARG A 153 3.23 3.30 -4.71
CA ARG A 153 2.74 4.50 -5.41
C ARG A 153 1.37 4.92 -4.91
N THR A 154 0.44 3.99 -4.75
CA THR A 154 -0.89 4.28 -4.22
C THR A 154 -0.80 4.84 -2.80
N LYS A 155 -0.03 4.19 -1.92
CA LYS A 155 0.19 4.67 -0.54
C LYS A 155 0.89 6.03 -0.50
N PHE A 156 1.89 6.26 -1.36
CA PHE A 156 2.61 7.52 -1.45
C PHE A 156 1.71 8.65 -1.99
N ALA A 157 0.87 8.38 -2.98
CA ALA A 157 -0.10 9.34 -3.50
C ALA A 157 -1.15 9.73 -2.44
N ILE A 158 -1.64 8.76 -1.67
CA ILE A 158 -2.52 9.00 -0.52
C ILE A 158 -1.79 9.84 0.55
N GLY A 159 -0.55 9.47 0.89
CA GLY A 159 0.26 10.19 1.87
C GLY A 159 0.61 11.62 1.46
N GLN A 160 0.99 11.85 0.20
CA GLN A 160 1.21 13.20 -0.34
C GLN A 160 -0.07 14.02 -0.30
N SER A 161 -1.21 13.44 -0.70
CA SER A 161 -2.50 14.12 -0.64
C SER A 161 -2.86 14.50 0.79
N ALA A 162 -2.62 13.62 1.76
CA ALA A 162 -2.86 13.89 3.19
C ALA A 162 -1.90 14.95 3.75
N HIS A 163 -0.62 14.91 3.39
CA HIS A 163 0.37 15.90 3.84
C HIS A 163 0.11 17.28 3.24
N GLU A 164 -0.20 17.36 1.94
CA GLU A 164 -0.61 18.62 1.29
C GLU A 164 -1.88 19.17 1.94
N THR A 165 -2.84 18.29 2.30
CA THR A 165 -4.06 18.69 3.02
C THR A 165 -3.75 19.23 4.42
N ASP A 166 -2.83 18.61 5.19
CA ASP A 166 -2.41 19.10 6.52
C ASP A 166 -1.65 20.43 6.44
N VAL A 167 -0.75 20.59 5.45
CA VAL A 167 -0.03 21.85 5.20
C VAL A 167 -1.02 22.97 4.87
N HIS A 168 -1.96 22.72 3.95
CA HIS A 168 -3.00 23.69 3.60
C HIS A 168 -3.95 23.98 4.77
N PHE A 169 -4.25 22.99 5.61
CA PHE A 169 -5.05 23.19 6.81
C PHE A 169 -4.34 24.09 7.83
N ARG A 170 -3.02 23.92 8.00
CA ARG A 170 -2.20 24.77 8.88
C ARG A 170 -2.04 26.19 8.33
N GLU A 171 -1.86 26.35 7.02
CA GLU A 171 -1.84 27.65 6.36
C GLU A 171 -3.17 28.38 6.51
N ALA A 172 -4.29 27.71 6.23
CA ALA A 172 -5.63 28.27 6.39
C ALA A 172 -5.95 28.60 7.86
N ALA A 173 -5.50 27.79 8.82
CA ALA A 173 -5.65 28.07 10.25
C ALA A 173 -4.78 29.25 10.69
N ALA A 174 -3.57 29.40 10.14
CA ALA A 174 -2.70 30.55 10.41
C ALA A 174 -3.28 31.84 9.82
N GLU A 175 -3.84 31.80 8.61
CA GLU A 175 -4.54 32.93 7.98
C GLU A 175 -5.82 33.30 8.73
N GLY A 176 -6.62 32.31 9.15
CA GLY A 176 -7.80 32.52 9.98
C GLY A 176 -7.46 33.12 11.34
N SER A 177 -6.37 32.68 11.97
CA SER A 177 -5.86 33.25 13.22
C SER A 177 -5.37 34.69 13.02
N ALA A 178 -4.69 34.98 11.91
CA ALA A 178 -4.27 36.34 11.55
C ALA A 178 -5.48 37.26 11.32
N PHE A 179 -6.52 36.76 10.65
CA PHE A 179 -7.77 37.49 10.42
C PHE A 179 -8.52 37.78 11.73
N LEU A 180 -8.60 36.81 12.63
CA LEU A 180 -9.21 36.98 13.96
C LEU A 180 -8.40 37.94 14.84
N ASN A 181 -7.06 37.92 14.76
CA ASN A 181 -6.21 38.87 15.46
C ASN A 181 -6.36 40.30 14.90
N LEU A 182 -6.55 40.45 13.58
CA LEU A 182 -6.82 41.73 12.93
C LEU A 182 -8.21 42.28 13.33
N ALA A 183 -9.21 41.41 13.43
CA ALA A 183 -10.55 41.77 13.90
C ALA A 183 -10.57 42.14 15.39
N ALA A 184 -9.76 41.48 16.21
CA ALA A 184 -9.65 41.74 17.65
C ALA A 184 -8.87 43.04 17.98
N HIS A 185 -8.00 43.52 17.08
CA HIS A 185 -7.17 44.72 17.32
C HIS A 185 -7.75 46.02 16.76
N GLY A 186 -9.03 46.03 16.38
CA GLY A 186 -9.78 47.26 16.17
C GLY A 186 -9.70 47.81 14.75
N SER A 187 -10.89 47.95 14.17
CA SER A 187 -11.21 48.73 12.99
C SER A 187 -10.75 50.19 13.14
N GLY A 188 -9.50 50.46 12.78
CA GLY A 188 -8.97 51.80 12.55
C GLY A 188 -8.87 52.11 11.06
N LYS A 189 -9.91 52.76 10.50
CA LYS A 189 -9.95 53.47 9.20
C LYS A 189 -9.36 52.76 7.97
N ALA A 190 -10.27 52.30 7.11
CA ALA A 190 -10.00 51.93 5.72
C ALA A 190 -9.32 53.08 4.93
N SER A 191 -8.21 52.76 4.27
CA SER A 191 -7.57 53.57 3.24
C SER A 191 -7.03 52.64 2.15
N ALA A 192 -7.62 52.77 0.97
CA ALA A 192 -7.12 52.44 -0.38
C ALA A 192 -6.54 51.04 -0.67
N ALA A 193 -7.22 50.33 -1.57
CA ALA A 193 -6.73 49.15 -2.27
C ALA A 193 -5.52 49.46 -3.18
N PRO A 194 -4.61 48.50 -3.43
CA PRO A 194 -3.75 48.54 -4.60
C PRO A 194 -4.16 47.53 -5.68
N ALA A 195 -3.92 48.00 -6.89
CA ALA A 195 -4.16 47.45 -8.21
C ALA A 195 -3.63 46.03 -8.46
N ALA A 196 -4.28 45.42 -9.46
CA ALA A 196 -3.93 44.18 -10.14
C ALA A 196 -2.48 44.16 -10.66
N ALA A 197 -1.86 42.97 -10.56
CA ALA A 197 -0.71 42.60 -11.37
C ALA A 197 -1.04 41.31 -12.14
N ALA A 198 -1.11 41.45 -13.46
CA ALA A 198 -1.20 40.36 -14.42
C ALA A 198 0.11 39.57 -14.47
N GLY A 199 0.01 38.24 -14.51
CA GLY A 199 1.12 37.34 -14.78
C GLY A 199 0.64 36.19 -15.67
N GLN A 200 0.97 36.28 -16.96
CA GLN A 200 0.82 35.19 -17.93
C GLN A 200 1.81 34.06 -17.58
N GLY A 201 1.30 32.82 -17.54
CA GLY A 201 2.11 31.61 -17.42
C GLY A 201 1.44 30.48 -18.20
N THR A 202 1.95 30.23 -19.40
CA THR A 202 1.65 29.09 -20.27
C THR A 202 2.14 27.78 -19.65
N ALA A 203 1.30 26.74 -19.56
CA ALA A 203 1.75 25.33 -19.62
C ALA A 203 0.58 24.33 -19.59
N GLY A 204 0.75 23.26 -20.39
CA GLY A 204 0.29 21.91 -20.04
C GLY A 204 -1.10 21.51 -20.54
N GLY A 205 -1.14 20.65 -21.56
CA GLY A 205 -2.36 19.87 -21.87
C GLY A 205 -2.74 18.95 -20.70
N PRO A 206 -4.01 18.50 -20.64
CA PRO A 206 -4.53 17.77 -19.49
C PRO A 206 -3.84 16.41 -19.33
N ASP A 207 -3.05 16.29 -18.27
CA ASP A 207 -2.61 15.02 -17.71
C ASP A 207 -3.83 14.38 -17.04
N GLU A 208 -4.24 13.20 -17.50
CA GLU A 208 -5.33 12.38 -16.91
C GLU A 208 -4.92 11.74 -15.57
N SER A 209 -3.97 12.33 -14.85
CA SER A 209 -3.76 12.04 -13.44
C SER A 209 -4.97 12.56 -12.66
N LEU A 210 -5.95 11.68 -12.44
CA LEU A 210 -7.10 11.82 -11.52
C LEU A 210 -7.12 13.16 -10.76
N ASP A 211 -7.96 14.10 -11.20
CA ASP A 211 -8.21 15.39 -10.53
C ASP A 211 -8.91 15.18 -9.18
N LEU A 212 -8.19 14.56 -8.24
CA LEU A 212 -8.59 14.36 -6.86
C LEU A 212 -8.73 15.70 -6.14
N ARG A 213 -7.95 16.72 -6.52
CA ARG A 213 -8.07 18.07 -5.96
C ARG A 213 -9.41 18.72 -6.32
N GLY A 214 -9.88 18.59 -7.56
CA GLY A 214 -11.20 19.05 -7.98
C GLY A 214 -12.33 18.29 -7.29
N ARG A 215 -12.17 16.97 -7.10
CA ARG A 215 -13.20 16.10 -6.48
C ARG A 215 -13.25 16.15 -4.95
N LEU A 216 -12.19 16.59 -4.29
CA LEU A 216 -12.15 16.80 -2.83
C LEU A 216 -12.59 18.22 -2.45
N ARG A 217 -12.59 19.18 -3.39
CA ARG A 217 -13.14 20.53 -3.17
C ARG A 217 -14.66 20.43 -3.06
N GLY A 218 -15.19 20.74 -1.88
CA GLY A 218 -16.62 20.74 -1.59
C GLY A 218 -17.04 19.68 -0.57
N LEU A 219 -16.16 18.73 -0.24
CA LEU A 219 -16.41 17.79 0.85
C LEU A 219 -16.32 18.50 2.19
N ASP A 220 -17.37 18.38 3.01
CA ASP A 220 -17.35 18.84 4.38
C ASP A 220 -16.41 17.99 5.26
N LEU A 221 -16.15 18.47 6.47
CA LEU A 221 -15.26 17.82 7.42
C LEU A 221 -15.70 16.38 7.76
N ASP A 222 -17.01 16.10 7.72
CA ASP A 222 -17.54 14.78 8.04
C ASP A 222 -17.42 13.80 6.86
N ALA A 223 -17.45 14.29 5.62
CA ALA A 223 -17.13 13.53 4.42
C ALA A 223 -15.63 13.17 4.37
N LEU A 224 -14.75 14.10 4.74
CA LEU A 224 -13.31 13.84 4.82
C LEU A 224 -12.94 12.84 5.92
N LYS A 225 -13.57 12.92 7.10
CA LYS A 225 -13.39 11.92 8.17
C LYS A 225 -13.83 10.52 7.73
N ARG A 226 -14.94 10.42 7.00
CA ARG A 226 -15.45 9.16 6.44
C ARG A 226 -14.48 8.55 5.42
N LEU A 227 -13.93 9.38 4.53
CA LEU A 227 -12.94 8.95 3.54
C LEU A 227 -11.64 8.47 4.22
N ARG A 228 -11.23 9.12 5.31
CA ARG A 228 -10.13 8.65 6.16
C ARG A 228 -10.45 7.29 6.78
N ASP A 229 -11.62 7.13 7.40
CA ASP A 229 -12.02 5.87 8.05
C ASP A 229 -12.12 4.71 7.03
N MET A 230 -12.53 4.99 5.79
CA MET A 230 -12.48 4.04 4.66
C MET A 230 -11.06 3.61 4.32
N VAL A 231 -10.14 4.56 4.18
CA VAL A 231 -8.73 4.31 3.86
C VAL A 231 -8.07 3.52 5.00
N ASP A 232 -8.35 3.89 6.25
CA ASP A 232 -7.88 3.17 7.44
C ASP A 232 -8.42 1.74 7.49
N GLY A 233 -9.68 1.52 7.10
CA GLY A 233 -10.28 0.19 6.97
C GLY A 233 -9.64 -0.68 5.88
N ALA A 234 -9.34 -0.09 4.72
CA ALA A 234 -8.66 -0.78 3.61
C ALA A 234 -7.20 -1.09 3.97
N ILE A 235 -6.50 -0.18 4.64
CA ILE A 235 -5.16 -0.39 5.17
C ILE A 235 -5.17 -1.52 6.21
N PHE A 236 -6.13 -1.50 7.13
CA PHE A 236 -6.27 -2.55 8.16
C PHE A 236 -6.44 -3.94 7.53
N VAL A 237 -7.29 -4.09 6.52
CA VAL A 237 -7.46 -5.37 5.79
C VAL A 237 -6.17 -5.78 5.07
N ALA A 238 -5.46 -4.83 4.46
CA ALA A 238 -4.21 -5.09 3.75
C ALA A 238 -3.05 -5.49 4.69
N GLU A 239 -3.06 -5.01 5.94
CA GLU A 239 -2.02 -5.28 6.94
C GLU A 239 -2.21 -6.61 7.69
N HIS A 240 -3.41 -7.20 7.61
CA HIS A 240 -3.75 -8.42 8.32
C HIS A 240 -4.14 -9.54 7.32
N PRO A 241 -3.16 -10.26 6.71
CA PRO A 241 -3.41 -11.27 5.68
C PRO A 241 -4.17 -12.51 6.18
N ASN A 242 -4.45 -12.60 7.48
CA ASN A 242 -5.27 -13.63 8.12
C ASN A 242 -6.69 -13.14 8.46
N VAL A 243 -7.10 -11.96 7.96
CA VAL A 243 -8.48 -11.49 8.08
C VAL A 243 -9.39 -12.46 7.32
N ASP A 244 -10.46 -12.90 7.97
CA ASP A 244 -11.49 -13.72 7.33
C ASP A 244 -11.93 -13.05 6.03
N GLU A 245 -11.93 -13.84 4.95
CA GLU A 245 -12.29 -13.38 3.60
C GLU A 245 -13.66 -12.67 3.58
N GLU A 246 -14.58 -13.09 4.45
CA GLU A 246 -15.89 -12.46 4.66
C GLU A 246 -15.80 -11.02 5.21
N ILE A 247 -14.88 -10.73 6.15
CA ILE A 247 -14.69 -9.40 6.71
C ILE A 247 -14.04 -8.48 5.67
N ALA A 248 -13.08 -9.00 4.91
CA ALA A 248 -12.44 -8.27 3.83
C ALA A 248 -13.48 -7.91 2.74
N ALA A 249 -14.30 -8.87 2.31
CA ALA A 249 -15.37 -8.64 1.35
C ALA A 249 -16.40 -7.62 1.85
N ALA A 250 -16.81 -7.69 3.12
CA ALA A 250 -17.74 -6.72 3.70
C ALA A 250 -17.16 -5.31 3.83
N ALA A 251 -15.85 -5.18 4.11
CA ALA A 251 -15.16 -3.90 4.15
C ALA A 251 -15.10 -3.25 2.75
N VAL A 252 -14.81 -4.05 1.71
CA VAL A 252 -14.83 -3.59 0.31
C VAL A 252 -16.25 -3.16 -0.08
N ALA A 253 -17.26 -3.97 0.21
CA ALA A 253 -18.66 -3.64 -0.09
C ALA A 253 -19.12 -2.35 0.63
N PHE A 254 -18.64 -2.11 1.86
CA PHE A 254 -18.90 -0.87 2.58
C PHE A 254 -18.26 0.33 1.90
N ALA A 255 -16.98 0.23 1.52
CA ALA A 255 -16.26 1.27 0.80
C ALA A 255 -16.92 1.61 -0.55
N GLU A 256 -17.33 0.60 -1.32
CA GLU A 256 -18.03 0.79 -2.60
C GLU A 256 -19.38 1.49 -2.43
N ALA A 257 -20.15 1.10 -1.41
CA ALA A 257 -21.44 1.73 -1.11
C ALA A 257 -21.28 3.20 -0.70
N GLU A 258 -20.21 3.53 0.02
CA GLU A 258 -19.90 4.90 0.45
C GLU A 258 -19.48 5.77 -0.74
N VAL A 259 -18.63 5.26 -1.64
CA VAL A 259 -18.31 5.95 -2.91
C VAL A 259 -19.57 6.19 -3.75
N ARG A 260 -20.44 5.19 -3.88
CA ARG A 260 -21.71 5.34 -4.62
C ARG A 260 -22.60 6.40 -3.99
N TYR A 261 -22.69 6.46 -2.66
CA TYR A 261 -23.43 7.50 -1.94
C TYR A 261 -22.90 8.91 -2.25
N PHE A 262 -21.59 9.11 -2.23
CA PHE A 262 -21.00 10.40 -2.58
C PHE A 262 -21.24 10.80 -4.03
N GLN A 263 -21.13 9.86 -4.97
CA GLN A 263 -21.35 10.12 -6.40
C GLN A 263 -22.78 10.60 -6.72
N VAL A 264 -23.78 10.21 -5.91
CA VAL A 264 -25.18 10.62 -6.11
C VAL A 264 -25.58 11.84 -5.26
N THR A 265 -24.74 12.27 -4.31
CA THR A 265 -25.06 13.39 -3.42
C THR A 265 -24.94 14.73 -4.16
N GLU A 266 -23.85 15.00 -4.87
CA GLU A 266 -23.70 16.25 -5.62
C GLU A 266 -24.78 16.45 -6.71
N PRO A 267 -25.13 15.44 -7.54
CA PRO A 267 -26.21 15.58 -8.50
C PRO A 267 -27.58 15.84 -7.86
N GLU A 268 -27.85 15.27 -6.68
CA GLU A 268 -29.11 15.50 -5.96
C GLU A 268 -29.18 16.90 -5.37
N GLU A 269 -28.09 17.41 -4.79
CA GLU A 269 -28.00 18.78 -4.29
C GLU A 269 -28.16 19.80 -5.42
N ALA A 270 -27.52 19.56 -6.57
CA ALA A 270 -27.69 20.39 -7.76
C ALA A 270 -29.13 20.36 -8.28
N ALA A 271 -29.75 19.18 -8.35
CA ALA A 271 -31.15 19.05 -8.77
C ALA A 271 -32.12 19.71 -7.77
N HIS A 272 -31.83 19.62 -6.47
CA HIS A 272 -32.60 20.27 -5.41
C HIS A 272 -32.48 21.80 -5.48
N ALA A 273 -31.30 22.34 -5.77
CA ALA A 273 -31.10 23.78 -5.94
C ALA A 273 -31.94 24.34 -7.10
N VAL A 274 -31.96 23.66 -8.25
CA VAL A 274 -32.79 24.05 -9.41
C VAL A 274 -34.29 23.91 -9.09
N TYR A 275 -34.66 22.86 -8.35
CA TYR A 275 -36.04 22.69 -7.89
C TYR A 275 -36.49 23.83 -6.96
N GLU A 276 -35.64 24.26 -6.02
CA GLU A 276 -35.94 25.37 -5.11
C GLU A 276 -35.99 26.71 -5.84
N GLU A 277 -35.12 26.95 -6.84
CA GLU A 277 -35.21 28.13 -7.70
C GLU A 277 -36.53 28.17 -8.47
N MET A 278 -36.92 27.04 -9.09
CA MET A 278 -38.20 26.89 -9.78
C MET A 278 -39.39 27.11 -8.84
N ARG A 279 -39.31 26.61 -7.62
CA ARG A 279 -40.36 26.77 -6.60
C ARG A 279 -40.51 28.23 -6.15
N GLN A 280 -39.40 28.96 -6.01
CA GLN A 280 -39.40 30.35 -5.58
C GLN A 280 -39.80 31.31 -6.71
N ASN A 281 -39.39 31.01 -7.96
CA ASN A 281 -39.62 31.86 -9.12
C ASN A 281 -40.27 31.10 -10.29
N PRO A 282 -41.52 30.64 -10.16
CA PRO A 282 -42.15 29.78 -11.16
C PRO A 282 -42.33 30.45 -12.54
N SER A 283 -42.35 31.78 -12.61
CA SER A 283 -42.42 32.54 -13.87
C SER A 283 -41.17 32.42 -14.74
N ASN A 284 -40.03 32.00 -14.16
CA ASN A 284 -38.78 31.83 -14.91
C ASN A 284 -38.73 30.51 -15.69
N PHE A 285 -39.71 29.62 -15.48
CA PHE A 285 -39.74 28.30 -16.07
C PHE A 285 -41.01 28.14 -16.90
N SER A 286 -40.88 27.64 -18.12
CA SER A 286 -42.03 27.17 -18.88
C SER A 286 -42.64 25.93 -18.18
N PRO A 287 -43.93 25.63 -18.41
CA PRO A 287 -44.55 24.44 -17.82
C PRO A 287 -43.80 23.13 -18.08
N LYS A 288 -43.18 23.02 -19.28
CA LYS A 288 -42.38 21.86 -19.66
C LYS A 288 -41.06 21.80 -18.91
N GLU A 289 -40.36 22.92 -18.76
CA GLU A 289 -39.11 22.98 -17.97
C GLU A 289 -39.37 22.65 -16.51
N ALA A 290 -40.49 23.12 -15.95
CA ALA A 290 -40.89 22.80 -14.59
C ALA A 290 -41.13 21.28 -14.40
N GLU A 291 -41.79 20.63 -15.37
CA GLU A 291 -41.99 19.18 -15.36
C GLU A 291 -40.65 18.42 -15.45
N ASP A 292 -39.74 18.87 -16.30
CA ASP A 292 -38.40 18.26 -16.46
C ASP A 292 -37.55 18.42 -15.19
N VAL A 293 -37.60 19.59 -14.52
CA VAL A 293 -36.92 19.84 -13.24
C VAL A 293 -37.48 18.92 -12.16
N LEU A 294 -38.81 18.82 -12.04
CA LEU A 294 -39.45 17.93 -11.07
C LEU A 294 -39.05 16.46 -11.29
N LYS A 295 -39.01 16.02 -12.56
CA LYS A 295 -38.61 14.67 -12.93
C LYS A 295 -37.16 14.39 -12.57
N LYS A 296 -36.23 15.30 -12.90
CA LYS A 296 -34.81 15.16 -12.56
C LYS A 296 -34.58 15.11 -11.05
N TRP A 297 -35.26 15.98 -10.29
CA TRP A 297 -35.17 15.99 -8.84
C TRP A 297 -35.67 14.68 -8.22
N ASN A 298 -36.81 14.15 -8.67
CA ASN A 298 -37.33 12.88 -8.18
C ASN A 298 -36.38 11.70 -8.47
N ILE A 299 -35.78 11.64 -9.66
CA ILE A 299 -34.80 10.61 -10.02
C ILE A 299 -33.58 10.68 -9.09
N ALA A 300 -32.96 11.87 -8.94
CA ALA A 300 -31.78 12.03 -8.10
C ALA A 300 -32.07 11.70 -6.63
N LYS A 301 -33.27 12.05 -6.15
CA LYS A 301 -33.75 11.73 -4.80
C LYS A 301 -33.90 10.22 -4.58
N ASP A 302 -34.44 9.50 -5.55
CA ASP A 302 -34.61 8.05 -5.44
C ASP A 302 -33.26 7.31 -5.54
N GLU A 303 -32.34 7.79 -6.39
CA GLU A 303 -30.96 7.28 -6.46
C GLU A 303 -30.22 7.49 -5.13
N ARG A 304 -30.36 8.66 -4.51
CA ARG A 304 -29.79 8.95 -3.18
C ARG A 304 -30.34 8.01 -2.12
N ARG A 305 -31.65 7.76 -2.10
CA ARG A 305 -32.30 6.82 -1.17
C ARG A 305 -31.86 5.37 -1.38
N GLU A 306 -31.59 4.97 -2.62
CA GLU A 306 -31.04 3.64 -2.90
C GLU A 306 -29.59 3.51 -2.39
N ALA A 307 -28.74 4.51 -2.68
CA ALA A 307 -27.37 4.52 -2.23
C ALA A 307 -27.28 4.56 -0.68
N GLU A 308 -28.14 5.33 -0.02
CA GLU A 308 -28.23 5.38 1.43
C GLU A 308 -28.62 4.03 2.04
N ARG A 309 -29.61 3.33 1.45
CA ARG A 309 -29.99 1.98 1.87
C ARG A 309 -28.85 0.98 1.69
N ALA A 310 -28.14 1.04 0.57
CA ALA A 310 -26.98 0.19 0.31
C ALA A 310 -25.85 0.45 1.35
N LEU A 311 -25.55 1.72 1.63
CA LEU A 311 -24.56 2.12 2.61
C LEU A 311 -24.92 1.63 4.02
N MET A 312 -26.17 1.81 4.46
CA MET A 312 -26.63 1.31 5.76
C MET A 312 -26.53 -0.21 5.85
N GLY A 313 -26.89 -0.93 4.78
CA GLY A 313 -26.80 -2.39 4.71
C GLY A 313 -25.34 -2.87 4.83
N ALA A 314 -24.44 -2.31 4.04
CA ALA A 314 -23.02 -2.66 4.06
C ALA A 314 -22.36 -2.33 5.41
N ARG A 315 -22.68 -1.16 5.99
CA ARG A 315 -22.20 -0.76 7.31
C ARG A 315 -22.63 -1.73 8.41
N THR A 316 -23.90 -2.15 8.36
CA THR A 316 -24.45 -3.11 9.32
C THR A 316 -23.73 -4.46 9.22
N MET A 317 -23.55 -4.97 7.99
CA MET A 317 -22.86 -6.24 7.74
C MET A 317 -21.41 -6.20 8.24
N TYR A 318 -20.67 -5.15 7.89
CA TYR A 318 -19.29 -4.97 8.35
C TYR A 318 -19.18 -4.96 9.87
N ASN A 319 -20.05 -4.20 10.56
CA ASN A 319 -20.06 -4.14 12.03
C ASN A 319 -20.38 -5.49 12.68
N VAL A 320 -21.33 -6.25 12.12
CA VAL A 320 -21.69 -7.59 12.62
C VAL A 320 -20.50 -8.55 12.51
N LEU A 321 -19.84 -8.59 11.35
CA LEU A 321 -18.70 -9.48 11.13
C LEU A 321 -17.50 -9.10 12.00
N ARG A 322 -17.23 -7.79 12.12
CA ARG A 322 -16.21 -7.26 13.04
C ARG A 322 -16.47 -7.67 14.49
N GLN A 323 -17.71 -7.56 14.96
CA GLN A 323 -18.08 -7.99 16.32
C GLN A 323 -17.96 -9.50 16.51
N ARG A 324 -18.34 -10.31 15.50
CA ARG A 324 -18.18 -11.77 15.54
C ARG A 324 -16.71 -12.15 15.69
N ARG A 325 -15.81 -11.49 14.95
CA ARG A 325 -14.37 -11.71 15.05
C ARG A 325 -13.81 -11.36 16.42
N GLN A 326 -14.17 -10.19 16.95
CA GLN A 326 -13.76 -9.78 18.30
C GLN A 326 -14.19 -10.79 19.36
N LYS A 327 -15.41 -11.35 19.24
CA LYS A 327 -15.88 -12.42 20.12
C LYS A 327 -15.07 -13.70 19.94
N ALA A 328 -14.78 -14.11 18.70
CA ALA A 328 -13.99 -15.31 18.42
C ALA A 328 -12.58 -15.22 19.03
N ASP A 329 -11.90 -14.08 18.87
CA ASP A 329 -10.58 -13.85 19.46
C ASP A 329 -10.64 -13.88 21.00
N LEU A 330 -11.71 -13.34 21.61
CA LEU A 330 -11.98 -13.43 23.05
C LEU A 330 -12.22 -14.87 23.54
N TYR A 331 -12.79 -15.75 22.72
CA TYR A 331 -12.99 -17.16 23.06
C TYR A 331 -11.70 -17.97 22.90
N LEU A 332 -10.96 -17.77 21.80
CA LEU A 332 -9.68 -18.46 21.56
C LEU A 332 -8.65 -18.10 22.64
N GLY A 333 -8.52 -16.82 23.00
CA GLY A 333 -7.63 -16.42 24.10
C GLY A 333 -8.00 -17.03 25.46
N LYS A 334 -9.27 -17.41 25.67
CA LYS A 334 -9.71 -18.12 26.88
C LYS A 334 -9.42 -19.62 26.83
N GLU A 335 -9.40 -20.22 25.64
CA GLU A 335 -9.02 -21.63 25.48
C GLU A 335 -7.52 -21.83 25.69
N ASP A 336 -6.70 -20.93 25.15
CA ASP A 336 -5.25 -20.93 25.37
C ASP A 336 -4.91 -20.76 26.87
N ALA A 337 -5.56 -19.82 27.56
CA ALA A 337 -5.40 -19.65 29.01
C ALA A 337 -5.87 -20.86 29.84
N ARG A 338 -6.87 -21.62 29.36
CA ARG A 338 -7.31 -22.87 30.01
C ARG A 338 -6.37 -24.04 29.71
N ALA A 339 -5.73 -24.07 28.55
CA ALA A 339 -4.73 -25.06 28.20
C ALA A 339 -3.47 -24.89 29.06
N GLU A 340 -2.99 -23.65 29.22
CA GLU A 340 -1.85 -23.34 30.10
C GLU A 340 -2.10 -23.73 31.56
N HIS A 341 -3.34 -23.55 32.06
CA HIS A 341 -3.70 -23.97 33.42
C HIS A 341 -3.79 -25.49 33.60
N ARG A 342 -4.01 -26.28 32.53
CA ARG A 342 -4.03 -27.76 32.60
C ARG A 342 -2.65 -28.39 32.55
N GLU A 343 -1.66 -27.70 32.00
CA GLU A 343 -0.27 -28.19 31.95
C GLU A 343 0.57 -27.82 33.17
N ALA A 344 0.01 -27.07 34.13
CA ALA A 344 0.68 -26.81 35.40
C ALA A 344 0.85 -28.13 36.18
N PRO A 345 2.08 -28.65 36.36
CA PRO A 345 2.30 -29.91 37.06
C PRO A 345 1.89 -29.73 38.53
N GLU A 346 1.06 -30.64 39.03
CA GLU A 346 0.78 -30.77 40.47
C GLU A 346 2.12 -30.89 41.20
N ARG A 347 2.44 -29.88 42.01
CA ARG A 347 3.64 -29.84 42.86
C ARG A 347 3.31 -30.28 44.27
#